data_AF-A0A969P359-F1
#
_entry.id   AF-A0A969P359-F1
#
_cell.length_a   1.000
_cell.length_b   1.000
_cell.length_c   1.000
_cell.angle_alpha   90.00
_cell.angle_beta   90.00
_cell.angle_gamma   90.00
#
_symmetry.space_group_name_H-M   'P 1'
#
loop_
_entity.id
_entity.type
_entity.pdbx_description
1 polymer ?
#
loop_
_entity_poly.entity_id
_entity_poly.type
_entity_poly.pdbx_seq_one_letter_code
_entity_poly.pdbx_strand_id
1 'polypeptide(L)'
;MPTISNYQVERAHDRQVHHGEEVWWYFLYGDRPPLPNPTVIDRTGIEARITPWLAWLERVEGLVYYSTTGSWDDDPWMNPWTDNGNGDGLLFYPPVDDTVAFDACNAQSNRLVPSIRWELLREGMEDYAYLWLLNGGDPVIGEVHAADTLAGQFIASRTRFSRVPTDLYATRAAIAAELVGPGEPSAPTASKSAQTSSAAVGETFVYELVYHAGDTAHTVTINDTLPANLELVTASGSRTPAPEVDGQFIRWTVALTSSETVTLTLQVRADTAGLVENTATFAGLEQLSGSAGVVVYTNRVYLPLVRSER
;
A
#
# COMPACT_ATOMS: atom_id res chain seq x y z
N MET A 1 -3.00 -17.10 29.87
CA MET A 1 -3.68 -16.88 28.57
C MET A 1 -5.19 -16.90 28.75
N PRO A 2 -5.82 -15.75 29.05
CA PRO A 2 -7.28 -15.65 29.07
C PRO A 2 -7.85 -15.60 27.65
N THR A 3 -9.08 -16.08 27.46
CA THR A 3 -9.83 -15.70 26.26
C THR A 3 -10.20 -14.23 26.33
N ILE A 4 -10.47 -13.59 25.18
CA ILE A 4 -10.90 -12.17 25.19
C ILE A 4 -12.15 -11.96 26.07
N SER A 5 -13.08 -12.92 26.11
CA SER A 5 -14.27 -12.87 26.99
C SER A 5 -13.95 -13.00 28.48
N ASN A 6 -12.89 -13.72 28.83
CA ASN A 6 -12.48 -13.95 30.22
C ASN A 6 -11.34 -13.01 30.66
N TYR A 7 -10.90 -12.11 29.79
CA TYR A 7 -9.87 -11.14 30.09
C TYR A 7 -10.36 -10.09 31.10
N GLN A 8 -9.63 -9.97 32.20
CA GLN A 8 -9.89 -9.00 33.27
C GLN A 8 -8.69 -8.05 33.34
N VAL A 9 -8.86 -6.83 32.80
CA VAL A 9 -7.78 -5.85 32.61
C VAL A 9 -7.02 -5.55 33.89
N GLU A 10 -7.71 -5.22 34.99
CA GLU A 10 -7.07 -4.87 36.26
C GLU A 10 -6.24 -6.03 36.83
N ARG A 11 -6.77 -7.25 36.76
CA ARG A 11 -6.08 -8.45 37.23
C ARG A 11 -4.88 -8.80 36.35
N ALA A 12 -4.99 -8.60 35.05
CA ALA A 12 -3.91 -8.87 34.11
C ALA A 12 -2.76 -7.87 34.32
N HIS A 13 -3.09 -6.58 34.40
CA HIS A 13 -2.12 -5.51 34.65
C HIS A 13 -1.41 -5.69 35.99
N ASP A 14 -2.14 -6.07 37.05
CA ASP A 14 -1.55 -6.40 38.35
C ASP A 14 -0.49 -7.52 38.23
N ARG A 15 -0.79 -8.58 37.47
CA ARG A 15 0.15 -9.69 37.26
C ARG A 15 1.35 -9.31 36.39
N GLN A 16 1.14 -8.50 35.36
CA GLN A 16 2.24 -7.99 34.54
C GLN A 16 3.19 -7.14 35.39
N VAL A 17 2.66 -6.18 36.17
CA VAL A 17 3.46 -5.24 36.96
C VAL A 17 4.13 -5.91 38.17
N HIS A 18 3.41 -6.73 38.93
CA HIS A 18 3.90 -7.24 40.21
C HIS A 18 4.50 -8.65 40.15
N HIS A 19 4.25 -9.38 39.06
CA HIS A 19 4.69 -10.76 38.88
C HIS A 19 5.49 -11.00 37.60
N GLY A 20 5.65 -9.99 36.73
CA GLY A 20 6.42 -10.11 35.48
C GLY A 20 5.85 -11.14 34.51
N GLU A 21 4.54 -11.39 34.58
CA GLU A 21 3.87 -12.36 33.72
C GLU A 21 3.40 -11.71 32.42
N GLU A 22 3.63 -12.39 31.30
CA GLU A 22 3.05 -11.98 30.02
C GLU A 22 1.58 -12.38 29.90
N VAL A 23 0.81 -11.55 29.22
CA VAL A 23 -0.61 -11.71 28.96
C VAL A 23 -0.85 -11.80 27.47
N TRP A 24 -1.27 -12.99 27.04
CA TRP A 24 -1.65 -13.24 25.67
C TRP A 24 -3.14 -13.55 25.59
N TRP A 25 -3.83 -12.95 24.62
CA TRP A 25 -5.21 -13.30 24.31
C TRP A 25 -5.28 -14.59 23.52
N TYR A 26 -6.20 -15.43 23.92
CA TYR A 26 -6.62 -16.60 23.19
C TYR A 26 -8.04 -16.39 22.65
N PHE A 27 -8.38 -17.05 21.55
CA PHE A 27 -9.70 -16.93 20.92
C PHE A 27 -10.33 -18.29 20.73
N LEU A 28 -11.64 -18.34 20.96
CA LEU A 28 -12.49 -19.49 20.73
C LEU A 28 -13.71 -19.07 19.90
N TYR A 29 -14.32 -20.03 19.20
CA TYR A 29 -15.64 -19.85 18.57
C TYR A 29 -16.71 -19.29 19.53
N GLY A 30 -16.56 -19.54 20.84
CA GLY A 30 -17.44 -19.08 21.90
C GLY A 30 -17.30 -17.60 22.28
N ASP A 31 -16.28 -16.88 21.81
CA ASP A 31 -16.13 -15.44 22.04
C ASP A 31 -17.14 -14.67 21.18
N ARG A 32 -18.26 -14.27 21.80
CA ARG A 32 -19.46 -13.74 21.15
C ARG A 32 -19.47 -12.20 21.06
N PRO A 33 -20.26 -11.61 20.13
CA PRO A 33 -20.47 -10.16 20.14
C PRO A 33 -20.97 -9.70 21.52
N PRO A 34 -20.63 -8.48 21.96
CA PRO A 34 -19.99 -7.41 21.18
C PRO A 34 -18.46 -7.47 21.09
N LEU A 35 -17.80 -8.52 21.62
CA LEU A 35 -16.35 -8.67 21.49
C LEU A 35 -15.97 -9.10 20.06
N PRO A 36 -14.86 -8.57 19.51
CA PRO A 36 -14.36 -8.99 18.23
C PRO A 36 -13.86 -10.43 18.29
N ASN A 37 -14.02 -11.15 17.19
CA ASN A 37 -13.46 -12.48 17.05
C ASN A 37 -12.81 -12.65 15.66
N PRO A 38 -11.47 -12.73 15.57
CA PRO A 38 -10.76 -12.93 14.30
C PRO A 38 -10.88 -14.36 13.76
N THR A 39 -11.33 -15.33 14.57
CA THR A 39 -11.11 -16.75 14.30
C THR A 39 -12.27 -17.46 13.61
N VAL A 40 -13.43 -16.81 13.49
CA VAL A 40 -14.62 -17.36 12.82
C VAL A 40 -15.00 -16.53 11.58
N ILE A 41 -15.60 -17.15 10.56
CA ILE A 41 -15.96 -16.46 9.29
C ILE A 41 -17.27 -15.67 9.37
N ASP A 42 -18.12 -15.92 10.36
CA ASP A 42 -19.43 -15.26 10.52
C ASP A 42 -19.32 -13.84 11.11
N ARG A 43 -18.14 -13.21 11.00
CA ARG A 43 -17.83 -11.89 11.57
C ARG A 43 -17.34 -10.95 10.50
N THR A 44 -17.60 -9.66 10.71
CA THR A 44 -17.12 -8.61 9.82
C THR A 44 -15.59 -8.53 9.90
N GLY A 45 -14.90 -8.32 8.77
CA GLY A 45 -13.44 -8.29 8.71
C GLY A 45 -12.77 -7.28 9.65
N ILE A 46 -13.44 -6.18 10.01
CA ILE A 46 -12.93 -5.21 10.99
C ILE A 46 -12.65 -5.84 12.37
N GLU A 47 -13.32 -6.94 12.74
CA GLU A 47 -13.02 -7.64 14.00
C GLU A 47 -11.63 -8.30 13.99
N ALA A 48 -11.19 -8.80 12.83
CA ALA A 48 -9.82 -9.27 12.67
C ALA A 48 -8.84 -8.11 12.71
N ARG A 49 -9.14 -7.04 11.97
CA ARG A 49 -8.27 -5.88 11.86
C ARG A 49 -8.07 -5.12 13.17
N ILE A 50 -9.11 -4.99 13.99
CA ILE A 50 -9.07 -4.21 15.23
C ILE A 50 -8.35 -4.91 16.37
N THR A 51 -8.18 -6.24 16.30
CA THR A 51 -7.69 -7.05 17.42
C THR A 51 -6.32 -6.59 17.93
N PRO A 52 -5.32 -6.31 17.07
CA PRO A 52 -4.03 -5.78 17.53
C PRO A 52 -4.11 -4.37 18.13
N TRP A 53 -5.00 -3.51 17.64
CA TRP A 53 -5.24 -2.17 18.23
C TRP A 53 -5.80 -2.28 19.65
N LEU A 54 -6.71 -3.23 19.88
CA LEU A 54 -7.23 -3.50 21.22
C LEU A 54 -6.16 -4.09 22.13
N ALA A 55 -5.29 -4.96 21.61
CA ALA A 55 -4.18 -5.49 22.36
C ALA A 55 -3.24 -4.36 22.85
N TRP A 56 -2.94 -3.38 21.98
CA TRP A 56 -2.21 -2.17 22.36
C TRP A 56 -2.88 -1.41 23.52
N LEU A 57 -4.16 -1.06 23.36
CA LEU A 57 -4.91 -0.26 24.34
C LEU A 57 -5.10 -0.99 25.68
N GLU A 58 -5.21 -2.31 25.66
CA GLU A 58 -5.38 -3.13 26.87
C GLU A 58 -4.04 -3.70 27.40
N ARG A 59 -2.90 -3.30 26.83
CA ARG A 59 -1.55 -3.73 27.26
C ARG A 59 -1.36 -5.26 27.21
N VAL A 60 -1.86 -5.88 26.15
CA VAL A 60 -1.76 -7.33 25.91
C VAL A 60 -0.60 -7.58 24.95
N GLU A 61 0.37 -8.41 25.35
CA GLU A 61 1.62 -8.58 24.62
C GLU A 61 1.52 -9.51 23.39
N GLY A 62 0.46 -10.31 23.28
CA GLY A 62 0.35 -11.22 22.15
C GLY A 62 -1.00 -11.87 21.94
N LEU A 63 -1.12 -12.52 20.78
CA LEU A 63 -2.29 -13.28 20.36
C LEU A 63 -1.88 -14.73 20.15
N VAL A 64 -2.66 -15.66 20.68
CA VAL A 64 -2.48 -17.10 20.50
C VAL A 64 -3.73 -17.68 19.85
N TYR A 65 -3.52 -18.57 18.90
CA TYR A 65 -4.57 -19.37 18.32
C TYR A 65 -4.12 -20.82 18.15
N TYR A 66 -5.01 -21.77 18.44
CA TYR A 66 -4.63 -23.18 18.59
C TYR A 66 -4.35 -23.89 17.26
N SER A 67 -4.95 -23.41 16.16
CA SER A 67 -4.77 -23.99 14.84
C SER A 67 -5.05 -22.94 13.76
N THR A 68 -4.27 -22.95 12.69
CA THR A 68 -4.46 -22.05 11.54
C THR A 68 -4.82 -22.78 10.25
N THR A 69 -4.73 -24.11 10.25
CA THR A 69 -5.04 -24.98 9.11
C THR A 69 -6.13 -25.99 9.45
N GLY A 70 -6.57 -26.08 10.70
CA GLY A 70 -7.59 -27.04 11.13
C GLY A 70 -7.21 -28.49 10.80
N SER A 71 -8.23 -29.31 10.59
CA SER A 71 -8.12 -30.54 9.81
C SER A 71 -8.68 -30.26 8.40
N TRP A 72 -7.99 -30.76 7.37
CA TRP A 72 -8.49 -30.78 5.98
C TRP A 72 -9.06 -32.14 5.59
N ASP A 73 -9.42 -32.99 6.57
CA ASP A 73 -10.11 -34.26 6.31
C ASP A 73 -11.47 -34.02 5.65
N ASP A 74 -12.16 -32.95 6.05
CA ASP A 74 -13.36 -32.41 5.40
C ASP A 74 -13.00 -31.22 4.51
N ASP A 75 -13.71 -31.04 3.40
CA ASP A 75 -13.50 -29.92 2.47
C ASP A 75 -13.89 -28.57 3.10
N PRO A 76 -12.93 -27.70 3.49
CA PRO A 76 -13.22 -26.45 4.18
C PRO A 76 -13.82 -25.38 3.25
N TRP A 77 -13.75 -25.57 1.93
CA TRP A 77 -14.37 -24.67 0.96
C TRP A 77 -15.89 -24.83 0.93
N MET A 78 -16.37 -26.05 1.17
CA MET A 78 -17.79 -26.39 1.11
C MET A 78 -18.41 -26.57 2.50
N ASN A 79 -17.63 -27.04 3.48
CA ASN A 79 -18.08 -27.34 4.83
C ASN A 79 -17.22 -26.60 5.86
N PRO A 80 -17.43 -25.29 6.05
CA PRO A 80 -16.58 -24.49 6.92
C PRO A 80 -16.80 -24.77 8.42
N TRP A 81 -17.80 -25.56 8.81
CA TRP A 81 -18.07 -25.91 10.21
C TRP A 81 -17.15 -27.07 10.65
N THR A 82 -15.92 -26.75 11.04
CA THR A 82 -14.87 -27.74 11.35
C THR A 82 -14.70 -28.01 12.84
N ASP A 83 -14.84 -27.00 13.70
CA ASP A 83 -14.72 -27.17 15.16
C ASP A 83 -15.70 -26.25 15.91
N ASN A 84 -16.97 -26.66 15.99
CA ASN A 84 -18.03 -25.97 16.75
C ASN A 84 -18.29 -24.50 16.36
N GLY A 85 -17.74 -24.05 15.23
CA GLY A 85 -17.98 -22.75 14.62
C GLY A 85 -17.49 -22.72 13.18
N ASN A 86 -18.09 -21.85 12.36
CA ASN A 86 -17.67 -21.70 10.97
C ASN A 86 -16.28 -21.06 10.89
N GLY A 87 -15.35 -21.75 10.25
CA GLY A 87 -13.97 -21.34 10.02
C GLY A 87 -13.07 -21.39 11.27
N ASP A 88 -13.55 -21.91 12.40
CA ASP A 88 -12.68 -22.13 13.56
C ASP A 88 -11.66 -23.24 13.24
N GLY A 89 -10.42 -23.00 13.62
CA GLY A 89 -9.21 -23.71 13.23
C GLY A 89 -8.60 -23.25 11.90
N LEU A 90 -9.31 -22.46 11.09
CA LEU A 90 -8.94 -22.17 9.70
C LEU A 90 -8.65 -20.68 9.47
N LEU A 91 -7.38 -20.34 9.27
CA LEU A 91 -6.93 -19.05 8.73
C LEU A 91 -6.30 -19.20 7.34
N PHE A 92 -5.81 -20.40 7.02
CA PHE A 92 -5.30 -20.80 5.71
C PHE A 92 -6.11 -21.98 5.19
N TYR A 93 -6.32 -21.98 3.88
CA TYR A 93 -7.07 -23.01 3.15
C TYR A 93 -6.13 -23.82 2.25
N PRO A 94 -6.47 -25.09 1.95
CA PRO A 94 -5.75 -25.85 0.94
C PRO A 94 -5.91 -25.22 -0.45
N PRO A 95 -5.01 -25.49 -1.41
CA PRO A 95 -5.23 -25.09 -2.80
C PRO A 95 -6.60 -25.52 -3.32
N VAL A 96 -7.16 -24.76 -4.26
CA VAL A 96 -8.46 -25.07 -4.92
C VAL A 96 -8.28 -26.12 -6.03
N ASP A 97 -7.04 -26.41 -6.41
CA ASP A 97 -6.68 -27.41 -7.41
C ASP A 97 -6.06 -28.67 -6.77
N ASP A 98 -5.85 -29.71 -7.58
CA ASP A 98 -5.27 -30.98 -7.14
C ASP A 98 -3.75 -30.90 -6.86
N THR A 99 -3.17 -29.68 -6.73
CA THR A 99 -1.75 -29.50 -6.44
C THR A 99 -1.48 -29.69 -4.94
N VAL A 100 -1.53 -30.94 -4.50
CA VAL A 100 -1.36 -31.29 -3.08
C VAL A 100 0.12 -31.56 -2.72
N ALA A 101 1.00 -31.77 -3.71
CA ALA A 101 2.41 -32.09 -3.48
C ALA A 101 3.36 -30.90 -3.68
N PHE A 102 4.08 -30.53 -2.61
CA PHE A 102 5.11 -29.50 -2.64
C PHE A 102 6.30 -29.99 -3.49
N ASP A 103 6.59 -29.26 -4.54
CA ASP A 103 7.75 -29.41 -5.41
C ASP A 103 8.65 -28.19 -5.20
N ALA A 104 9.77 -28.41 -4.50
CA ALA A 104 10.75 -27.38 -4.21
C ALA A 104 11.39 -26.76 -5.47
N CYS A 105 11.26 -27.40 -6.64
CA CYS A 105 11.78 -26.90 -7.91
C CYS A 105 10.76 -26.00 -8.66
N ASN A 106 9.52 -25.93 -8.19
CA ASN A 106 8.47 -25.11 -8.79
C ASN A 106 8.00 -24.03 -7.81
N ALA A 107 8.32 -22.76 -8.11
CA ALA A 107 7.95 -21.61 -7.27
C ALA A 107 6.44 -21.42 -7.07
N GLN A 108 5.60 -22.10 -7.87
CA GLN A 108 4.15 -22.07 -7.80
C GLN A 108 3.55 -23.31 -7.12
N SER A 109 4.37 -24.27 -6.69
CA SER A 109 3.90 -25.49 -6.03
C SER A 109 3.50 -25.25 -4.57
N ASN A 110 2.35 -25.80 -4.17
CA ASN A 110 1.71 -25.73 -2.86
C ASN A 110 1.59 -24.32 -2.28
N ARG A 111 0.47 -23.66 -2.55
CA ARG A 111 0.12 -22.41 -1.86
C ARG A 111 -1.05 -22.62 -0.92
N LEU A 112 -0.75 -22.59 0.38
CA LEU A 112 -1.75 -22.22 1.37
C LEU A 112 -2.44 -20.94 0.89
N VAL A 113 -3.76 -20.98 0.79
CA VAL A 113 -4.55 -19.81 0.40
C VAL A 113 -4.87 -19.04 1.69
N PRO A 114 -4.35 -17.83 1.90
CA PRO A 114 -4.67 -17.06 3.09
C PRO A 114 -6.13 -16.60 3.05
N SER A 115 -6.78 -16.61 4.21
CA SER A 115 -8.10 -16.00 4.36
C SER A 115 -8.01 -14.47 4.39
N ILE A 116 -9.12 -13.80 4.05
CA ILE A 116 -9.25 -12.34 4.25
C ILE A 116 -9.02 -11.98 5.73
N ARG A 117 -9.44 -12.82 6.67
CA ARG A 117 -9.25 -12.60 8.12
C ARG A 117 -7.78 -12.63 8.51
N TRP A 118 -7.00 -13.55 7.92
CA TRP A 118 -5.55 -13.61 8.12
C TRP A 118 -4.87 -12.33 7.63
N GLU A 119 -5.21 -11.88 6.42
CA GLU A 119 -4.62 -10.66 5.87
C GLU A 119 -5.02 -9.41 6.67
N LEU A 120 -6.27 -9.32 7.12
CA LEU A 120 -6.72 -8.23 7.98
C LEU A 120 -6.06 -8.27 9.37
N LEU A 121 -5.83 -9.45 9.94
CA LEU A 121 -5.09 -9.58 11.19
C LEU A 121 -3.63 -9.15 11.00
N ARG A 122 -2.97 -9.60 9.92
CA ARG A 122 -1.61 -9.21 9.53
C ARG A 122 -1.49 -7.69 9.38
N GLU A 123 -2.43 -7.08 8.66
CA GLU A 123 -2.44 -5.63 8.48
C GLU A 123 -2.74 -4.88 9.79
N GLY A 124 -3.48 -5.50 10.73
CA GLY A 124 -3.64 -4.96 12.10
C GLY A 124 -2.34 -5.04 12.91
N MET A 125 -1.53 -6.08 12.72
CA MET A 125 -0.22 -6.19 13.36
C MET A 125 0.77 -5.14 12.81
N GLU A 126 0.66 -4.77 11.53
CA GLU A 126 1.40 -3.65 10.96
C GLU A 126 0.99 -2.31 11.61
N ASP A 127 -0.30 -2.13 11.91
CA ASP A 127 -0.75 -0.95 12.64
C ASP A 127 -0.22 -0.91 14.08
N TYR A 128 -0.18 -2.06 14.76
CA TYR A 128 0.47 -2.16 16.07
C TYR A 128 1.93 -1.70 15.99
N ALA A 129 2.66 -2.08 14.92
CA ALA A 129 4.03 -1.62 14.72
C ALA A 129 4.12 -0.09 14.56
N TYR A 130 3.14 0.55 13.92
CA TYR A 130 3.09 2.02 13.86
C TYR A 130 2.83 2.66 15.23
N LEU A 131 1.94 2.08 16.04
CA LEU A 131 1.72 2.53 17.42
C LEU A 131 3.00 2.38 18.26
N TRP A 132 3.69 1.24 18.12
CA TRP A 132 4.96 0.96 18.78
C TRP A 132 6.06 1.94 18.37
N LEU A 133 6.19 2.21 17.08
CA LEU A 133 7.14 3.21 16.57
C LEU A 133 6.83 4.61 17.13
N LEU A 134 5.56 5.00 17.14
CA LEU A 134 5.14 6.32 17.62
C LEU A 134 5.40 6.47 19.12
N ASN A 135 5.24 5.38 19.86
CA ASN A 135 5.49 5.33 21.29
C ASN A 135 6.98 5.23 21.65
N GLY A 136 7.82 4.78 20.71
CA GLY A 136 9.24 4.48 20.96
C GLY A 136 9.45 3.17 21.75
N GLY A 137 8.48 2.26 21.73
CA GLY A 137 8.53 1.02 22.50
C GLY A 137 7.14 0.47 22.85
N ASP A 138 7.13 -0.56 23.70
CA ASP A 138 5.89 -1.19 24.17
C ASP A 138 5.05 -0.23 25.03
N PRO A 139 3.71 -0.34 25.00
CA PRO A 139 2.85 0.52 25.79
C PRO A 139 2.98 0.17 27.28
N VAL A 140 3.09 1.19 28.15
CA VAL A 140 3.29 0.98 29.59
C VAL A 140 1.96 1.02 30.34
N ILE A 141 1.78 0.10 31.29
CA ILE A 141 0.59 0.05 32.15
C ILE A 141 0.53 1.31 33.03
N GLY A 142 -0.61 1.99 33.02
CA GLY A 142 -0.83 3.21 33.80
C GLY A 142 -0.32 4.51 33.16
N GLU A 143 0.33 4.42 32.00
CA GLU A 143 0.75 5.57 31.21
C GLU A 143 -0.14 5.73 29.98
N VAL A 144 -0.40 6.98 29.60
CA VAL A 144 -1.14 7.34 28.37
C VAL A 144 -0.19 8.04 27.42
N HIS A 145 -0.04 7.49 26.23
CA HIS A 145 0.83 8.02 25.19
C HIS A 145 0.03 8.59 24.00
N ALA A 146 0.74 9.24 23.07
CA ALA A 146 0.13 9.79 21.86
C ALA A 146 -0.57 8.68 21.03
N ALA A 147 0.06 7.51 20.94
CA ALA A 147 -0.49 6.33 20.29
C ALA A 147 -1.86 5.90 20.88
N ASP A 148 -2.02 5.94 22.21
CA ASP A 148 -3.29 5.62 22.88
C ASP A 148 -4.37 6.65 22.52
N THR A 149 -4.00 7.93 22.49
CA THR A 149 -4.92 9.03 22.19
C THR A 149 -5.41 8.94 20.74
N LEU A 150 -4.52 8.63 19.79
CA LEU A 150 -4.88 8.45 18.38
C LEU A 150 -5.74 7.21 18.17
N ALA A 151 -5.35 6.05 18.73
CA ALA A 151 -6.17 4.83 18.68
C ALA A 151 -7.57 5.06 19.29
N GLY A 152 -7.64 5.85 20.38
CA GLY A 152 -8.87 6.25 21.06
C GLY A 152 -9.84 7.09 20.22
N GLN A 153 -9.42 7.64 19.07
CA GLN A 153 -10.29 8.44 18.20
C GLN A 153 -11.42 7.62 17.58
N PHE A 154 -11.16 6.34 17.30
CA PHE A 154 -12.15 5.42 16.71
C PHE A 154 -12.43 4.19 17.58
N ILE A 155 -11.70 4.02 18.70
CA ILE A 155 -11.89 2.92 19.66
C ILE A 155 -12.22 3.50 21.03
N ALA A 156 -13.46 3.29 21.48
CA ALA A 156 -13.88 3.69 22.83
C ALA A 156 -13.66 2.58 23.88
N SER A 157 -13.75 1.31 23.48
CA SER A 157 -13.46 0.14 24.31
C SER A 157 -13.37 -1.14 23.46
N ARG A 158 -12.96 -2.27 24.06
CA ARG A 158 -12.99 -3.59 23.41
C ARG A 158 -14.35 -4.03 22.86
N THR A 159 -15.45 -3.41 23.29
CA THR A 159 -16.82 -3.69 22.81
C THR A 159 -17.41 -2.54 22.00
N ARG A 160 -16.72 -1.41 21.87
CA ARG A 160 -17.22 -0.20 21.21
C ARG A 160 -16.10 0.47 20.41
N PHE A 161 -16.13 0.27 19.10
CA PHE A 161 -15.22 0.87 18.13
C PHE A 161 -15.96 1.15 16.83
N SER A 162 -15.44 2.07 16.02
CA SER A 162 -16.04 2.43 14.74
C SER A 162 -16.05 1.25 13.77
N ARG A 163 -17.16 1.10 13.04
CA ARG A 163 -17.30 0.15 11.93
C ARG A 163 -17.25 0.87 10.58
N VAL A 164 -16.95 2.17 10.57
CA VAL A 164 -16.78 2.98 9.36
C VAL A 164 -15.35 2.80 8.86
N PRO A 165 -15.12 2.26 7.65
CA PRO A 165 -13.77 1.95 7.18
C PRO A 165 -12.80 3.14 7.17
N THR A 166 -13.30 4.35 6.89
CA THR A 166 -12.48 5.56 6.77
C THR A 166 -11.87 6.03 8.10
N ASP A 167 -12.49 5.73 9.24
CA ASP A 167 -12.03 6.23 10.54
C ASP A 167 -10.66 5.64 10.93
N LEU A 168 -10.47 4.36 10.64
CA LEU A 168 -9.18 3.68 10.85
C LEU A 168 -8.11 4.27 9.95
N TYR A 169 -8.39 4.48 8.66
CA TYR A 169 -7.42 5.07 7.73
C TYR A 169 -7.07 6.52 8.08
N ALA A 170 -8.03 7.30 8.56
CA ALA A 170 -7.78 8.65 9.07
C ALA A 170 -6.83 8.61 10.28
N THR A 171 -7.04 7.67 11.20
CA THR A 171 -6.16 7.47 12.36
C THR A 171 -4.75 7.03 11.95
N ARG A 172 -4.64 6.10 10.98
CA ARG A 172 -3.33 5.70 10.41
C ARG A 172 -2.60 6.89 9.78
N ALA A 173 -3.30 7.73 9.04
CA ALA A 173 -2.71 8.94 8.45
C ALA A 173 -2.24 9.94 9.52
N ALA A 174 -2.98 10.07 10.63
CA ALA A 174 -2.57 10.89 11.75
C ALA A 174 -1.31 10.33 12.45
N ILE A 175 -1.24 9.01 12.67
CA ILE A 175 -0.03 8.36 13.22
C ILE A 175 1.17 8.58 12.30
N ALA A 176 1.00 8.41 10.98
CA ALA A 176 2.06 8.64 10.02
C ALA A 176 2.56 10.09 10.04
N ALA A 177 1.65 11.06 10.16
CA ALA A 177 2.02 12.47 10.28
C ALA A 177 2.85 12.76 11.54
N GLU A 178 2.50 12.15 12.68
CA GLU A 178 3.27 12.29 13.92
C GLU A 178 4.63 11.58 13.86
N LEU A 179 4.70 10.40 13.24
CA LEU A 179 5.94 9.65 13.06
C LEU A 179 6.96 10.38 12.17
N VAL A 180 6.47 11.09 11.16
CA VAL A 180 7.29 11.94 10.29
C VAL A 180 7.67 13.25 11.02
N GLY A 181 6.99 13.58 12.13
CA GLY A 181 7.16 14.81 12.89
C GLY A 181 6.74 16.07 12.12
N PRO A 182 6.91 17.28 12.71
CA PRO A 182 6.89 18.51 11.93
C PRO A 182 8.16 18.57 11.07
N GLY A 183 8.11 17.96 9.88
CA GLY A 183 9.10 18.11 8.82
C GLY A 183 10.36 17.25 8.96
N GLU A 184 10.27 15.96 8.60
CA GLU A 184 11.29 15.47 7.66
C GLU A 184 11.27 16.43 6.45
N PRO A 185 12.42 16.98 6.03
CA PRO A 185 12.48 17.79 4.83
C PRO A 185 11.77 17.02 3.73
N SER A 186 10.71 17.59 3.14
CA SER A 186 10.05 16.91 2.02
C SER A 186 11.14 16.58 1.01
N ALA A 187 11.35 15.29 0.72
CA ALA A 187 12.35 14.92 -0.27
C ALA A 187 11.86 15.41 -1.63
N PRO A 188 12.75 15.92 -2.50
CA PRO A 188 12.32 16.27 -3.85
C PRO A 188 11.74 15.04 -4.54
N THR A 189 10.70 15.22 -5.35
CA THR A 189 10.13 14.15 -6.17
C THR A 189 10.13 14.55 -7.64
N ALA A 190 10.23 13.54 -8.50
CA ALA A 190 10.24 13.74 -9.94
C ALA A 190 9.37 12.70 -10.63
N SER A 191 8.73 13.09 -11.73
CA SER A 191 7.94 12.19 -12.55
C SER A 191 8.02 12.59 -14.01
N LYS A 192 7.75 11.61 -14.87
CA LYS A 192 7.58 11.78 -16.31
C LYS A 192 6.36 10.99 -16.72
N SER A 193 5.46 11.61 -17.47
CA SER A 193 4.23 10.98 -17.96
C SER A 193 4.00 11.36 -19.42
N ALA A 194 3.30 10.49 -20.14
CA ALA A 194 2.75 10.79 -21.45
C ALA A 194 1.25 11.08 -21.32
N GLN A 195 0.74 12.07 -22.05
CA GLN A 195 -0.71 12.36 -22.04
C GLN A 195 -1.55 11.30 -22.74
N THR A 196 -0.92 10.38 -23.47
CA THR A 196 -1.57 9.25 -24.14
C THR A 196 -0.75 7.98 -23.94
N SER A 197 -1.42 6.82 -23.95
CA SER A 197 -0.77 5.51 -23.99
C SER A 197 -0.43 5.04 -25.40
N SER A 198 -0.96 5.69 -26.45
CA SER A 198 -0.70 5.33 -27.85
C SER A 198 -0.82 6.52 -28.81
N ALA A 199 -0.09 6.48 -29.91
CA ALA A 199 -0.16 7.48 -30.98
C ALA A 199 0.03 6.85 -32.37
N ALA A 200 -0.62 7.37 -33.40
CA ALA A 200 -0.37 6.95 -34.78
C ALA A 200 0.93 7.59 -35.32
N VAL A 201 1.61 6.92 -36.26
CA VAL A 201 2.73 7.54 -36.98
C VAL A 201 2.27 8.83 -37.67
N GLY A 202 2.99 9.93 -37.44
CA GLY A 202 2.69 11.29 -37.86
C GLY A 202 1.89 12.12 -36.84
N GLU A 203 1.33 11.50 -35.80
CA GLU A 203 0.58 12.19 -34.75
C GLU A 203 1.52 12.85 -33.73
N THR A 204 1.08 13.97 -33.17
CA THR A 204 1.77 14.63 -32.07
C THR A 204 1.12 14.34 -30.74
N PHE A 205 1.93 14.12 -29.70
CA PHE A 205 1.49 13.98 -28.33
C PHE A 205 2.46 14.68 -27.38
N VAL A 206 2.15 14.68 -26.08
CA VAL A 206 2.87 15.45 -25.07
C VAL A 206 3.44 14.54 -23.99
N TYR A 207 4.70 14.79 -23.61
CA TYR A 207 5.27 14.36 -22.35
C TYR A 207 5.28 15.53 -21.35
N GLU A 208 4.92 15.24 -20.10
CA GLU A 208 5.06 16.16 -18.98
C GLU A 208 6.08 15.60 -17.99
N LEU A 209 7.09 16.40 -17.69
CA LEU A 209 8.11 16.10 -16.69
C LEU A 209 7.91 17.06 -15.53
N VAL A 210 7.57 16.54 -14.37
CA VAL A 210 7.25 17.34 -13.19
C VAL A 210 8.29 17.11 -12.12
N TYR A 211 8.84 18.20 -11.58
CA TYR A 211 9.73 18.18 -10.43
C TYR A 211 9.12 19.00 -9.29
N HIS A 212 9.02 18.38 -8.12
CA HIS A 212 8.59 19.03 -6.89
C HIS A 212 9.82 19.17 -5.98
N ALA A 213 10.20 20.42 -5.68
CA ALA A 213 11.28 20.69 -4.75
C ALA A 213 10.89 20.28 -3.35
N GLY A 214 11.90 19.82 -2.62
CA GLY A 214 11.81 19.64 -1.18
C GLY A 214 11.84 20.94 -0.40
N ASP A 215 12.16 20.86 0.89
CA ASP A 215 12.14 22.03 1.77
C ASP A 215 13.38 22.94 1.65
N THR A 216 14.33 22.58 0.78
CA THR A 216 15.55 23.36 0.54
C THR A 216 15.52 24.00 -0.84
N ALA A 217 15.75 25.32 -0.91
CA ALA A 217 15.92 26.02 -2.17
C ALA A 217 17.20 25.54 -2.88
N HIS A 218 17.09 25.21 -4.17
CA HIS A 218 18.20 24.68 -4.96
C HIS A 218 17.96 24.91 -6.46
N THR A 219 18.90 24.47 -7.28
CA THR A 219 18.75 24.43 -8.74
C THR A 219 18.61 22.99 -9.19
N VAL A 220 17.63 22.72 -10.05
CA VAL A 220 17.45 21.43 -10.70
C VAL A 220 17.78 21.55 -12.19
N THR A 221 18.48 20.55 -12.72
CA THR A 221 18.68 20.34 -14.15
C THR A 221 17.93 19.09 -14.60
N ILE A 222 16.94 19.27 -15.48
CA ILE A 222 16.17 18.20 -16.11
C ILE A 222 16.81 17.91 -17.46
N ASN A 223 17.27 16.67 -17.67
CA ASN A 223 17.79 16.21 -18.95
C ASN A 223 16.91 15.09 -19.50
N ASP A 224 16.57 15.19 -20.79
CA ASP A 224 15.74 14.25 -21.52
C ASP A 224 16.33 14.05 -22.92
N THR A 225 16.56 12.80 -23.32
CA THR A 225 16.96 12.48 -24.70
C THR A 225 15.82 11.69 -25.31
N LEU A 226 15.14 12.29 -26.29
CA LEU A 226 14.07 11.59 -26.98
C LEU A 226 14.63 10.35 -27.70
N PRO A 227 13.91 9.22 -27.68
CA PRO A 227 14.23 8.06 -28.50
C PRO A 227 14.10 8.38 -29.98
N ALA A 228 14.92 7.75 -30.82
CA ALA A 228 14.97 7.96 -32.27
C ALA A 228 13.65 7.73 -33.03
N ASN A 229 12.65 7.12 -32.38
CA ASN A 229 11.32 6.90 -32.95
C ASN A 229 10.41 8.15 -32.86
N LEU A 230 10.89 9.21 -32.22
CA LEU A 230 10.19 10.47 -32.01
C LEU A 230 10.99 11.65 -32.58
N GLU A 231 10.27 12.70 -32.96
CA GLU A 231 10.86 14.00 -33.26
C GLU A 231 10.33 15.04 -32.25
N LEU A 232 11.22 15.87 -31.72
CA LEU A 232 10.82 16.99 -30.88
C LEU A 232 10.12 18.06 -31.73
N VAL A 233 8.91 18.45 -31.34
CA VAL A 233 8.16 19.55 -31.97
C VAL A 233 8.40 20.83 -31.17
N THR A 234 8.16 20.80 -29.86
CA THR A 234 8.43 21.93 -28.97
C THR A 234 8.87 21.44 -27.59
N ALA A 235 9.70 22.24 -26.92
CA ALA A 235 10.03 22.10 -25.50
C ALA A 235 9.75 23.42 -24.80
N SER A 236 8.95 23.39 -23.73
CA SER A 236 8.63 24.58 -22.95
C SER A 236 8.72 24.29 -21.46
N GLY A 237 9.38 25.19 -20.73
CA GLY A 237 9.41 25.19 -19.27
C GLY A 237 8.31 26.10 -18.73
N SER A 238 7.71 25.70 -17.61
CA SER A 238 6.77 26.53 -16.83
C SER A 238 7.38 27.82 -16.27
N ARG A 239 8.72 27.96 -16.30
CA ARG A 239 9.48 29.11 -15.82
C ARG A 239 10.63 29.44 -16.77
N THR A 240 11.16 30.66 -16.67
CA THR A 240 12.41 31.06 -17.31
C THR A 240 13.64 30.53 -16.55
N PRO A 241 14.77 30.26 -17.21
CA PRO A 241 15.01 30.39 -18.65
C PRO A 241 14.26 29.31 -19.46
N ALA A 242 14.12 29.48 -20.77
CA ALA A 242 13.53 28.44 -21.61
C ALA A 242 14.47 27.21 -21.71
N PRO A 243 13.95 26.00 -21.97
CA PRO A 243 14.79 24.81 -22.19
C PRO A 243 15.76 24.98 -23.35
N GLU A 244 16.99 24.49 -23.17
CA GLU A 244 17.98 24.35 -24.22
C GLU A 244 17.73 23.06 -25.00
N VAL A 245 17.79 23.13 -26.33
CA VAL A 245 17.53 22.00 -27.22
C VAL A 245 18.72 21.83 -28.16
N ASP A 246 19.30 20.63 -28.17
CA ASP A 246 20.34 20.19 -29.10
C ASP A 246 19.90 18.88 -29.79
N GLY A 247 19.24 19.01 -30.94
CA GLY A 247 18.63 17.89 -31.65
C GLY A 247 17.51 17.24 -30.83
N GLN A 248 17.71 15.98 -30.42
CA GLN A 248 16.77 15.22 -29.57
C GLN A 248 17.11 15.33 -28.07
N PHE A 249 18.18 16.04 -27.71
CA PHE A 249 18.57 16.27 -26.33
C PHE A 249 17.97 17.59 -25.83
N ILE A 250 17.23 17.52 -24.73
CA ILE A 250 16.65 18.65 -24.03
C ILE A 250 17.31 18.77 -22.67
N ARG A 251 17.76 19.97 -22.34
CA ARG A 251 18.26 20.34 -21.02
C ARG A 251 17.53 21.56 -20.51
N TRP A 252 16.96 21.48 -19.31
CA TRP A 252 16.35 22.63 -18.66
C TRP A 252 16.87 22.80 -17.24
N THR A 253 17.43 23.97 -16.94
CA THR A 253 17.98 24.29 -15.62
C THR A 253 17.20 25.44 -15.00
N VAL A 254 16.67 25.22 -13.79
CA VAL A 254 15.80 26.19 -13.11
C VAL A 254 16.08 26.24 -11.61
N ALA A 255 16.10 27.45 -11.06
CA ALA A 255 16.20 27.66 -9.62
C ALA A 255 14.81 27.61 -8.97
N LEU A 256 14.73 26.95 -7.81
CA LEU A 256 13.50 26.66 -7.09
C LEU A 256 13.61 27.15 -5.64
N THR A 257 12.52 27.71 -5.14
CA THR A 257 12.33 27.90 -3.69
C THR A 257 11.86 26.61 -3.05
N SER A 258 11.85 26.57 -1.71
CA SER A 258 11.32 25.42 -0.95
C SER A 258 9.88 25.10 -1.38
N SER A 259 9.59 23.81 -1.56
CA SER A 259 8.27 23.27 -1.91
C SER A 259 7.70 23.78 -3.24
N GLU A 260 8.52 24.38 -4.10
CA GLU A 260 8.12 24.86 -5.42
C GLU A 260 8.01 23.70 -6.42
N THR A 261 7.06 23.80 -7.36
CA THR A 261 6.86 22.83 -8.42
C THR A 261 7.15 23.46 -9.77
N VAL A 262 7.86 22.73 -10.64
CA VAL A 262 8.08 23.10 -12.03
C VAL A 262 7.78 21.94 -12.97
N THR A 263 7.26 22.30 -14.13
CA THR A 263 6.94 21.37 -15.23
C THR A 263 7.74 21.74 -16.48
N LEU A 264 8.33 20.73 -17.12
CA LEU A 264 8.84 20.75 -18.49
C LEU A 264 7.87 19.98 -19.38
N THR A 265 7.37 20.64 -20.42
CA THR A 265 6.42 20.08 -21.38
C THR A 265 7.12 19.87 -22.72
N LEU A 266 7.08 18.64 -23.23
CA LEU A 266 7.65 18.27 -24.53
C LEU A 266 6.52 17.83 -25.45
N GLN A 267 6.26 18.61 -26.51
CA GLN A 267 5.42 18.14 -27.61
C GLN A 267 6.31 17.41 -28.61
N VAL A 268 5.94 16.18 -28.93
CA VAL A 268 6.70 15.28 -29.80
C VAL A 268 5.82 14.74 -30.92
N ARG A 269 6.42 14.39 -32.05
CA ARG A 269 5.76 13.69 -33.17
C ARG A 269 6.25 12.25 -33.23
N ALA A 270 5.32 11.31 -33.40
CA ALA A 270 5.63 9.91 -33.57
C ALA A 270 6.07 9.62 -35.01
N ASP A 271 7.34 9.27 -35.23
CA ASP A 271 7.87 9.08 -36.59
C ASP A 271 7.94 7.60 -37.00
N THR A 272 8.21 6.69 -36.06
CA THR A 272 8.34 5.25 -36.34
C THR A 272 7.47 4.42 -35.39
N ALA A 273 6.77 3.42 -35.94
CA ALA A 273 5.95 2.50 -35.16
C ALA A 273 6.80 1.58 -34.27
N GLY A 274 6.32 1.31 -33.06
CA GLY A 274 7.02 0.50 -32.06
C GLY A 274 6.62 0.88 -30.64
N LEU A 275 7.09 0.10 -29.67
CA LEU A 275 7.06 0.49 -28.27
C LEU A 275 8.13 1.56 -28.03
N VAL A 276 7.75 2.71 -27.49
CA VAL A 276 8.66 3.82 -27.20
C VAL A 276 8.68 4.04 -25.70
N GLU A 277 9.84 3.81 -25.09
CA GLU A 277 10.11 4.17 -23.69
C GLU A 277 10.99 5.42 -23.68
N ASN A 278 10.51 6.48 -23.04
CA ASN A 278 11.22 7.75 -22.95
C ASN A 278 11.65 8.00 -21.49
N THR A 279 12.94 8.20 -21.25
CA THR A 279 13.51 8.36 -19.91
C THR A 279 14.07 9.76 -19.70
N ALA A 280 14.03 10.26 -18.47
CA ALA A 280 14.60 11.55 -18.11
C ALA A 280 15.29 11.48 -16.76
N THR A 281 16.26 12.36 -16.56
CA THR A 281 17.01 12.52 -15.31
C THR A 281 16.79 13.91 -14.75
N PHE A 282 16.67 13.99 -13.43
CA PHE A 282 16.48 15.22 -12.68
C PHE A 282 17.64 15.33 -11.70
N ALA A 283 18.57 16.26 -11.95
CA ALA A 283 19.75 16.46 -11.13
C ALA A 283 19.59 17.73 -10.30
N GLY A 284 19.33 17.58 -9.00
CA GLY A 284 19.27 18.66 -8.02
C GLY A 284 20.20 18.38 -6.85
N LEU A 285 19.65 18.41 -5.63
CA LEU A 285 20.36 17.93 -4.43
C LEU A 285 20.60 16.41 -4.49
N GLU A 286 19.72 15.69 -5.17
CA GLU A 286 19.82 14.26 -5.46
C GLU A 286 19.52 14.02 -6.95
N GLN A 287 19.93 12.86 -7.46
CA GLN A 287 19.62 12.44 -8.82
C GLN A 287 18.39 11.52 -8.82
N LEU A 288 17.33 11.96 -9.48
CA LEU A 288 16.09 11.21 -9.69
C LEU A 288 15.92 10.84 -11.17
N SER A 289 15.06 9.85 -11.43
CA SER A 289 14.74 9.41 -12.78
C SER A 289 13.24 9.25 -12.98
N GLY A 290 12.75 9.56 -14.18
CA GLY A 290 11.36 9.29 -14.59
C GLY A 290 11.33 8.63 -15.97
N SER A 291 10.33 7.79 -16.21
CA SER A 291 10.11 7.11 -17.49
C SER A 291 8.64 7.10 -17.87
N ALA A 292 8.34 7.21 -19.17
CA ALA A 292 7.00 7.06 -19.70
C ALA A 292 7.02 6.29 -21.02
N GLY A 293 6.10 5.34 -21.16
CA GLY A 293 5.95 4.47 -22.32
C GLY A 293 4.74 4.83 -23.19
N VAL A 294 4.89 4.78 -24.52
CA VAL A 294 3.82 4.99 -25.50
C VAL A 294 3.93 3.97 -26.62
N VAL A 295 2.79 3.40 -27.05
CA VAL A 295 2.72 2.51 -28.21
C VAL A 295 2.46 3.31 -29.49
N VAL A 296 3.42 3.30 -30.43
CA VAL A 296 3.25 3.91 -31.75
C VAL A 296 2.80 2.88 -32.78
N TYR A 297 1.72 3.15 -33.50
CA TYR A 297 1.15 2.22 -34.48
C TYR A 297 0.97 2.84 -35.88
N THR A 298 0.88 1.98 -36.91
CA THR A 298 0.54 2.40 -38.28
C THR A 298 -0.97 2.31 -38.50
N ASN A 299 -1.56 3.35 -39.11
CA ASN A 299 -2.95 3.29 -39.54
C ASN A 299 -3.08 2.32 -40.72
N ARG A 300 -3.63 1.12 -40.48
CA ARG A 300 -4.15 0.28 -41.56
C ARG A 300 -5.59 0.67 -41.84
N VAL A 301 -5.81 1.37 -42.95
CA VAL A 301 -7.15 1.56 -43.51
C VAL A 301 -7.61 0.21 -44.06
N TYR A 302 -8.51 -0.46 -43.34
CA TYR A 302 -9.27 -1.56 -43.92
C TYR A 302 -10.31 -0.97 -44.87
N LEU A 303 -10.03 -0.99 -46.18
CA LEU A 303 -11.07 -0.75 -47.19
C LEU A 303 -12.10 -1.88 -47.07
N PRO A 304 -13.39 -1.61 -46.85
CA PRO A 304 -14.40 -2.65 -46.89
C PRO A 304 -14.46 -3.23 -48.31
N LEU A 305 -14.27 -4.54 -48.43
CA LEU A 305 -14.55 -5.29 -49.65
C LEU A 305 -16.07 -5.22 -49.89
N VAL A 306 -16.50 -4.28 -50.75
CA VAL A 306 -17.85 -4.31 -51.30
C VAL A 306 -17.88 -5.46 -52.32
N ARG A 307 -18.49 -6.59 -51.95
CA ARG A 307 -18.89 -7.61 -52.94
C ARG A 307 -19.98 -6.99 -53.81
N SER A 308 -19.66 -6.76 -55.08
CA SER A 308 -20.67 -6.55 -56.13
C SER A 308 -21.32 -7.90 -56.43
N GLU A 309 -22.52 -8.14 -55.89
CA GLU A 309 -23.38 -9.21 -56.37
C GLU A 309 -23.95 -8.82 -57.74
N ARG A 310 -23.71 -9.66 -58.75
CA ARG A 310 -24.44 -9.69 -60.02
C ARG A 310 -25.17 -11.03 -60.08
#